data_AF-A0A1Z9T6E4-F1
#
_entry.id   AF-A0A1Z9T6E4-F1
#
_cell.length_a   1.000
_cell.length_b   1.000
_cell.length_c   1.000
_cell.angle_alpha   90.00
_cell.angle_beta   90.00
_cell.angle_gamma   90.00
#
_symmetry.space_group_name_H-M   'P 1'
#
loop_
_entity.id
_entity.type
_entity.pdbx_description
1 polymer ?
#
loop_
_entity_poly.entity_id
_entity_poly.type
_entity_poly.pdbx_seq_one_letter_code
_entity_poly.pdbx_strand_id
1 'polypeptide(L)'
;MQVTYLKKARDLGLKIICNSSVVGIIPGKEYIEINMLKDNSSSTIKTKKVILSAGTVGTPKILKKSGLLKESVSFNFHPMLRCVVDYGEYVNDGDLFPPFMSWTNDYKHKFAYSVSTYPYIKATLAATGHYDMNINPQNFASYYSSTVFEESKGKILYFKNKSFPFIYVKKKDRKKIKEGFVLLKKILNDGGIKELWPKSDFSPMTAVHIFGSLPLNMSKNIGKNGELNSDSRIKICDASLLPIAPWGNTQAVVMVLNEILMDRWIKQIAKES
;
A
#
# COMPACT_ATOMS: atom_id res chain seq x y z
N MET A 1 -15.27 -13.57 -0.33
CA MET A 1 -15.13 -13.43 -1.81
C MET A 1 -14.44 -14.67 -2.36
N GLN A 2 -15.18 -15.70 -2.80
CA GLN A 2 -14.57 -16.95 -3.30
C GLN A 2 -14.38 -17.01 -4.83
N VAL A 3 -14.80 -15.99 -5.58
CA VAL A 3 -14.50 -15.84 -7.01
C VAL A 3 -13.78 -14.52 -7.21
N THR A 4 -12.47 -14.58 -7.48
CA THR A 4 -11.66 -13.41 -7.80
C THR A 4 -11.83 -13.03 -9.28
N TYR A 5 -11.54 -11.77 -9.63
CA TYR A 5 -11.54 -11.30 -11.02
C TYR A 5 -10.68 -12.18 -11.95
N LEU A 6 -9.62 -12.79 -11.42
CA LEU A 6 -8.72 -13.66 -12.18
C LEU A 6 -9.39 -14.96 -12.64
N LYS A 7 -10.26 -15.57 -11.82
CA LYS A 7 -10.95 -16.81 -12.23
C LYS A 7 -11.87 -16.52 -13.42
N LYS A 8 -12.73 -15.50 -13.29
CA LYS A 8 -13.62 -15.06 -14.38
C LYS A 8 -12.83 -14.70 -15.65
N ALA A 9 -11.70 -14.02 -15.52
CA ALA A 9 -10.87 -13.66 -16.67
C ALA A 9 -10.21 -14.88 -17.34
N ARG A 10 -9.79 -15.90 -16.57
CA ARG A 10 -9.26 -17.16 -17.12
C ARG A 10 -10.31 -17.91 -17.93
N ASP A 11 -11.54 -17.94 -17.45
CA ASP A 11 -12.67 -18.57 -18.15
C ASP A 11 -12.95 -17.87 -19.50
N LEU A 12 -12.53 -16.60 -19.66
CA LEU A 12 -12.58 -15.82 -20.90
C LEU A 12 -11.29 -15.90 -21.74
N GLY A 13 -10.32 -16.74 -21.37
CA GLY A 13 -9.07 -16.95 -22.12
C GLY A 13 -7.85 -16.15 -21.63
N LEU A 14 -7.88 -15.57 -20.43
CA LEU A 14 -6.70 -14.90 -19.84
C LEU A 14 -5.51 -15.87 -19.71
N LYS A 15 -4.40 -15.51 -20.33
CA LYS A 15 -3.10 -16.17 -20.12
C LYS A 15 -2.34 -15.48 -18.99
N ILE A 16 -1.83 -16.26 -18.04
CA ILE A 16 -1.06 -15.75 -16.90
C ILE A 16 0.37 -16.24 -16.98
N ILE A 17 1.31 -15.30 -16.94
CA ILE A 17 2.75 -15.57 -16.91
C ILE A 17 3.27 -15.16 -15.54
N CYS A 18 3.66 -16.15 -14.73
CA CYS A 18 4.25 -15.94 -13.40
C CYS A 18 5.80 -15.92 -13.46
N ASN A 19 6.45 -15.66 -12.33
CA ASN A 19 7.91 -15.65 -12.17
C ASN A 19 8.62 -14.78 -13.23
N SER A 20 7.99 -13.67 -13.57
CA SER A 20 8.44 -12.77 -14.63
C SER A 20 8.48 -11.34 -14.12
N SER A 21 9.49 -10.59 -14.52
CA SER A 21 9.65 -9.18 -14.20
C SER A 21 9.61 -8.35 -15.47
N VAL A 22 8.67 -7.43 -15.57
CA VAL A 22 8.68 -6.39 -16.61
C VAL A 22 9.84 -5.44 -16.33
N VAL A 23 10.73 -5.26 -17.31
CA VAL A 23 11.93 -4.41 -17.18
C VAL A 23 11.79 -3.08 -17.92
N GLY A 24 10.92 -3.02 -18.93
CA GLY A 24 10.67 -1.80 -19.68
C GLY A 24 9.51 -1.95 -20.67
N ILE A 25 9.01 -0.80 -21.10
CA ILE A 25 7.94 -0.64 -22.09
C ILE A 25 8.45 0.32 -23.16
N ILE A 26 8.31 -0.05 -24.43
CA ILE A 26 8.73 0.77 -25.56
C ILE A 26 7.50 1.01 -26.45
N PRO A 27 6.89 2.20 -26.40
CA PRO A 27 5.77 2.51 -27.27
C PRO A 27 6.24 2.74 -28.71
N GLY A 28 5.73 1.94 -29.64
CA GLY A 28 5.87 2.14 -31.09
C GLY A 28 4.59 2.70 -31.71
N LYS A 29 4.60 2.97 -33.02
CA LYS A 29 3.40 3.49 -33.73
C LYS A 29 2.25 2.49 -33.71
N GLU A 30 2.50 1.25 -34.12
CA GLU A 30 1.46 0.22 -34.25
C GLU A 30 1.23 -0.59 -32.98
N TYR A 31 2.31 -0.89 -32.26
CA TYR A 31 2.30 -1.72 -31.07
C TYR A 31 3.21 -1.14 -29.99
N ILE A 32 2.96 -1.59 -28.77
CA ILE A 32 3.79 -1.36 -27.59
C ILE A 32 4.54 -2.65 -27.30
N GLU A 33 5.87 -2.56 -27.17
CA GLU A 33 6.71 -3.68 -26.77
C GLU A 33 6.86 -3.69 -25.25
N ILE A 34 6.64 -4.85 -24.64
CA ILE A 34 6.88 -5.10 -23.22
C ILE A 34 8.07 -6.04 -23.11
N ASN A 35 9.17 -5.54 -22.57
CA ASN A 35 10.35 -6.33 -22.30
C ASN A 35 10.25 -6.92 -20.89
N MET A 36 10.44 -8.23 -20.78
CA MET A 36 10.40 -8.95 -19.51
C MET A 36 11.55 -9.95 -19.37
N LEU A 37 11.91 -10.18 -18.11
CA LEU A 37 12.83 -11.25 -17.72
C LEU A 37 12.00 -12.36 -17.07
N LYS A 38 12.16 -13.58 -17.57
CA LYS A 38 11.58 -14.80 -16.98
C LYS A 38 12.69 -15.82 -16.83
N ASP A 39 12.92 -16.30 -15.60
CA ASP A 39 13.96 -17.30 -15.31
C ASP A 39 15.33 -16.92 -15.92
N ASN A 40 15.71 -15.64 -15.78
CA ASN A 40 16.90 -15.00 -16.36
C ASN A 40 16.97 -14.93 -17.90
N SER A 41 15.94 -15.40 -18.61
CA SER A 41 15.81 -15.27 -20.05
C SER A 41 15.01 -14.01 -20.42
N SER A 42 15.51 -13.26 -21.38
CA SER A 42 14.81 -12.08 -21.91
C SER A 42 13.74 -12.51 -22.91
N SER A 43 12.56 -11.90 -22.82
CA SER A 43 11.49 -12.07 -23.81
C SER A 43 10.72 -10.77 -24.01
N THR A 44 10.06 -10.66 -25.16
CA THR A 44 9.31 -9.48 -25.56
C THR A 44 7.89 -9.86 -25.95
N ILE A 45 6.92 -9.08 -25.51
CA ILE A 45 5.51 -9.19 -25.90
C ILE A 45 5.10 -7.91 -26.64
N LYS A 46 4.44 -8.07 -27.79
CA LYS A 46 3.83 -6.95 -28.54
C LYS A 46 2.34 -6.89 -28.25
N THR A 47 1.82 -5.70 -27.94
CA THR A 47 0.40 -5.47 -27.68
C THR A 47 -0.03 -4.09 -28.15
N LYS A 48 -1.33 -3.89 -28.41
CA LYS A 48 -1.88 -2.57 -28.76
C LYS A 48 -2.07 -1.66 -27.55
N LYS A 49 -2.25 -2.25 -26.36
CA LYS A 49 -2.59 -1.54 -25.11
C LYS A 49 -1.88 -2.19 -23.93
N VAL A 50 -1.56 -1.37 -22.92
CA VAL A 50 -0.90 -1.83 -21.70
C VAL A 50 -1.64 -1.29 -20.49
N ILE A 51 -1.85 -2.15 -19.49
CA ILE A 51 -2.32 -1.76 -18.16
C ILE A 51 -1.20 -2.08 -17.17
N LEU A 52 -0.74 -1.06 -16.46
CA LEU A 52 0.26 -1.16 -15.39
C LEU A 52 -0.43 -1.21 -14.03
N SER A 53 -0.24 -2.33 -13.34
CA SER A 53 -0.74 -2.57 -11.98
C SER A 53 0.38 -3.09 -11.06
N ALA A 54 1.59 -2.56 -11.21
CA ALA A 54 2.78 -2.98 -10.47
C ALA A 54 2.90 -2.28 -9.09
N GLY A 55 1.85 -1.57 -8.68
CA GLY A 55 1.74 -0.92 -7.38
C GLY A 55 2.52 0.38 -7.30
N THR A 56 2.37 1.07 -6.17
CA THR A 56 2.90 2.41 -5.92
C THR A 56 4.40 2.54 -6.14
N VAL A 57 5.19 1.48 -5.98
CA VAL A 57 6.64 1.49 -6.24
C VAL A 57 7.00 0.90 -7.60
N GLY A 58 6.38 -0.23 -7.97
CA GLY A 58 6.73 -0.94 -9.19
C GLY A 58 6.31 -0.20 -10.46
N THR A 59 5.11 0.38 -10.48
CA THR A 59 4.60 1.12 -11.64
C THR A 59 5.50 2.31 -12.02
N PRO A 60 5.81 3.26 -11.13
CA PRO A 60 6.68 4.36 -11.50
C PRO A 60 8.12 3.90 -11.78
N LYS A 61 8.59 2.79 -11.19
CA LYS A 61 9.89 2.18 -11.56
C LYS A 61 9.91 1.73 -13.01
N ILE A 62 8.88 1.02 -13.47
CA ILE A 62 8.78 0.55 -14.86
C ILE A 62 8.74 1.77 -15.79
N LEU A 63 7.91 2.76 -15.50
CA LEU A 63 7.81 3.98 -16.31
C LEU A 63 9.12 4.77 -16.36
N LYS A 64 9.82 4.90 -15.22
CA LYS A 64 11.11 5.59 -15.13
C LYS A 64 12.17 4.91 -15.99
N LYS A 65 12.26 3.58 -15.91
CA LYS A 65 13.18 2.77 -16.74
C LYS A 65 12.85 2.84 -18.23
N SER A 66 11.57 2.99 -18.55
CA SER A 66 11.05 3.09 -19.92
C SER A 66 11.24 4.49 -20.54
N GLY A 67 11.78 5.46 -19.80
CA GLY A 67 11.87 6.85 -20.25
C GLY A 67 10.51 7.58 -20.29
N LEU A 68 9.45 6.97 -19.77
CA LEU A 68 8.07 7.47 -19.81
C LEU A 68 7.71 8.33 -18.58
N LEU A 69 8.64 8.50 -17.64
CA LEU A 69 8.43 9.30 -16.43
C LEU A 69 9.67 10.14 -16.12
N LYS A 70 9.58 11.46 -16.27
CA LYS A 70 10.73 12.36 -16.06
C LYS A 70 10.82 12.93 -14.64
N GLU A 71 9.69 13.08 -13.96
CA GLU A 71 9.62 13.72 -12.64
C GLU A 71 10.15 12.85 -11.49
N SER A 72 10.43 13.51 -10.35
CA SER A 72 10.66 12.85 -9.07
C SER A 72 9.35 12.31 -8.54
N VAL A 73 9.39 11.14 -7.92
CA VAL A 73 8.19 10.46 -7.43
C VAL A 73 8.14 10.52 -5.91
N SER A 74 7.06 11.08 -5.37
CA SER A 74 6.72 11.04 -3.94
C SER A 74 5.50 10.17 -3.71
N PHE A 75 5.36 9.56 -2.55
CA PHE A 75 4.18 8.77 -2.19
C PHE A 75 3.67 9.16 -0.80
N ASN A 76 2.39 8.90 -0.57
CA ASN A 76 1.76 8.98 0.74
C ASN A 76 1.70 7.59 1.37
N PHE A 77 1.56 7.53 2.69
CA PHE A 77 1.41 6.27 3.40
C PHE A 77 0.72 6.46 4.75
N HIS A 78 0.20 5.37 5.30
CA HIS A 78 -0.34 5.36 6.65
C HIS A 78 0.73 4.92 7.66
N PRO A 79 1.26 5.82 8.51
CA PRO A 79 2.12 5.42 9.62
C PRO A 79 1.30 4.60 10.62
N MET A 80 1.87 3.50 11.10
CA MET A 80 1.27 2.69 12.15
C MET A 80 2.30 2.41 13.23
N LEU A 81 2.04 2.92 14.43
CA LEU A 81 2.76 2.54 15.64
C LEU A 81 1.96 1.42 16.29
N ARG A 82 2.61 0.29 16.50
CA ARG A 82 1.98 -0.93 16.99
C ARG A 82 2.29 -1.13 18.47
N CYS A 83 1.38 -1.77 19.17
CA CYS A 83 1.67 -2.35 20.47
C CYS A 83 1.09 -3.75 20.54
N VAL A 84 1.63 -4.53 21.47
CA VAL A 84 1.09 -5.81 21.90
C VAL A 84 0.67 -5.63 23.35
N VAL A 85 -0.49 -6.15 23.70
CA VAL A 85 -1.01 -6.16 25.07
C VAL A 85 -1.23 -7.58 25.54
N ASP A 86 -1.00 -7.81 26.83
CA ASP A 86 -1.43 -9.00 27.58
C ASP A 86 -2.62 -8.59 28.44
N TYR A 87 -3.74 -9.29 28.29
CA TYR A 87 -4.91 -9.11 29.15
C TYR A 87 -4.85 -10.02 30.39
N GLY A 88 -3.95 -11.00 30.43
CA GLY A 88 -3.88 -12.01 31.49
C GLY A 88 -4.97 -13.08 31.43
N GLU A 89 -5.95 -12.91 30.54
CA GLU A 89 -7.10 -13.80 30.34
C GLU A 89 -7.38 -13.99 28.85
N TYR A 90 -8.24 -14.96 28.52
CA TYR A 90 -8.57 -15.29 27.14
C TYR A 90 -9.38 -14.15 26.47
N VAL A 91 -8.79 -13.52 25.45
CA VAL A 91 -9.41 -12.40 24.71
C VAL A 91 -9.27 -12.51 23.19
N ASN A 92 -8.46 -13.45 22.71
CA ASN A 92 -8.10 -13.57 21.30
C ASN A 92 -8.20 -15.03 20.85
N ASP A 93 -8.98 -15.25 19.80
CA ASP A 93 -9.22 -16.55 19.17
C ASP A 93 -8.30 -16.80 17.95
N GLY A 94 -7.42 -15.85 17.61
CA GLY A 94 -6.55 -15.92 16.45
C GLY A 94 -7.11 -15.20 15.22
N ASP A 95 -7.96 -14.20 15.42
CA ASP A 95 -8.56 -13.42 14.35
C ASP A 95 -7.54 -12.83 13.35
N LEU A 96 -7.79 -13.11 12.05
CA LEU A 96 -6.99 -12.62 10.92
C LEU A 96 -7.52 -11.30 10.34
N PHE A 97 -8.76 -10.94 10.62
CA PHE A 97 -9.43 -9.81 9.98
C PHE A 97 -10.19 -8.94 10.98
N PRO A 98 -9.50 -8.08 11.74
CA PRO A 98 -10.19 -7.16 12.63
C PRO A 98 -11.03 -6.15 11.86
N PRO A 99 -12.36 -6.10 12.08
CA PRO A 99 -13.21 -5.13 11.40
C PRO A 99 -13.26 -3.77 12.15
N PHE A 100 -12.87 -3.74 13.42
CA PHE A 100 -13.10 -2.59 14.30
C PHE A 100 -11.99 -1.55 14.21
N MET A 101 -12.37 -0.34 13.82
CA MET A 101 -11.53 0.84 13.77
C MET A 101 -12.28 2.02 14.40
N SER A 102 -11.59 2.80 15.22
CA SER A 102 -12.15 3.99 15.86
C SER A 102 -11.29 5.22 15.56
N TRP A 103 -11.90 6.40 15.66
CA TRP A 103 -11.25 7.68 15.44
C TRP A 103 -11.51 8.62 16.61
N THR A 104 -10.59 9.56 16.83
CA THR A 104 -10.88 10.74 17.62
C THR A 104 -11.92 11.61 16.91
N ASN A 105 -12.73 12.35 17.67
CA ASN A 105 -13.78 13.22 17.11
C ASN A 105 -13.25 14.29 16.15
N ASP A 106 -11.98 14.70 16.33
CA ASP A 106 -11.28 15.63 15.45
C ASP A 106 -10.58 14.96 14.26
N TYR A 107 -10.76 13.64 14.09
CA TYR A 107 -10.19 12.80 13.05
C TYR A 107 -8.65 12.86 12.96
N LYS A 108 -7.95 13.28 14.01
CA LYS A 108 -6.48 13.32 14.01
C LYS A 108 -5.85 11.96 14.20
N HIS A 109 -6.46 11.09 15.00
CA HIS A 109 -5.89 9.78 15.33
C HIS A 109 -6.90 8.66 15.07
N LYS A 110 -6.39 7.57 14.51
CA LYS A 110 -7.11 6.31 14.29
C LYS A 110 -6.51 5.23 15.19
N PHE A 111 -7.38 4.41 15.76
CA PHE A 111 -7.04 3.23 16.56
C PHE A 111 -7.68 2.00 15.95
N ALA A 112 -6.96 0.89 15.93
CA ALA A 112 -7.56 -0.37 15.53
C ALA A 112 -6.79 -1.58 16.07
N TYR A 113 -7.46 -2.73 16.00
CA TYR A 113 -6.85 -4.03 16.20
C TYR A 113 -6.01 -4.43 14.97
N SER A 114 -4.90 -5.11 15.20
CA SER A 114 -4.04 -5.73 14.19
C SER A 114 -4.24 -7.24 14.21
N VAL A 115 -3.90 -7.91 13.11
CA VAL A 115 -3.80 -9.38 13.07
C VAL A 115 -3.04 -9.88 14.29
N SER A 116 -3.69 -10.71 15.10
CA SER A 116 -3.19 -11.17 16.40
C SER A 116 -3.05 -12.68 16.46
N THR A 117 -2.76 -13.34 15.35
CA THR A 117 -2.29 -14.72 15.42
C THR A 117 -0.88 -14.78 16.01
N TYR A 118 -0.53 -15.93 16.58
CA TYR A 118 0.76 -16.15 17.25
C TYR A 118 1.99 -15.63 16.47
N PRO A 119 2.14 -15.90 15.15
CA PRO A 119 3.29 -15.39 14.40
C PRO A 119 3.37 -13.85 14.35
N TYR A 120 2.23 -13.15 14.24
CA TYR A 120 2.22 -11.69 14.14
C TYR A 120 2.40 -11.00 15.49
N ILE A 121 1.87 -11.60 16.56
CA ILE A 121 2.16 -11.14 17.93
C ILE A 121 3.67 -11.26 18.20
N LYS A 122 4.26 -12.44 17.93
CA LYS A 122 5.71 -12.66 18.08
C LYS A 122 6.53 -11.71 17.23
N ALA A 123 6.16 -11.47 15.97
CA ALA A 123 6.85 -10.53 15.10
C ALA A 123 6.80 -9.09 15.65
N THR A 124 5.65 -8.67 16.20
CA THR A 124 5.51 -7.33 16.80
C THR A 124 6.31 -7.22 18.10
N LEU A 125 6.26 -8.23 18.97
CA LEU A 125 7.10 -8.28 20.18
C LEU A 125 8.59 -8.25 19.84
N ALA A 126 9.04 -9.03 18.86
CA ALA A 126 10.43 -9.03 18.39
C ALA A 126 10.86 -7.66 17.86
N ALA A 127 9.99 -6.96 17.12
CA ALA A 127 10.29 -5.59 16.65
C ALA A 127 10.49 -4.60 17.82
N THR A 128 9.94 -4.89 19.00
CA THR A 128 10.11 -4.10 20.22
C THR A 128 11.26 -4.59 21.13
N GLY A 129 12.03 -5.59 20.70
CA GLY A 129 13.16 -6.15 21.46
C GLY A 129 12.83 -7.40 22.30
N HIS A 130 11.62 -7.96 22.20
CA HIS A 130 11.16 -9.08 23.04
C HIS A 130 11.12 -10.40 22.24
N TYR A 131 12.28 -10.87 21.78
CA TYR A 131 12.41 -12.02 20.88
C TYR A 131 12.00 -13.35 21.52
N ASP A 132 12.39 -13.58 22.78
CA ASP A 132 12.26 -14.88 23.46
C ASP A 132 11.12 -14.94 24.47
N MET A 133 10.23 -13.94 24.47
CA MET A 133 9.06 -13.94 25.35
C MET A 133 8.17 -15.15 25.07
N ASN A 134 7.97 -15.98 26.10
CA ASN A 134 6.99 -17.06 26.07
C ASN A 134 5.60 -16.47 26.35
N ILE A 135 4.67 -16.69 25.43
CA ILE A 135 3.33 -16.08 25.48
C ILE A 135 2.27 -17.16 25.28
N ASN A 136 1.12 -17.00 25.94
CA ASN A 136 -0.11 -17.63 25.50
C ASN A 136 -0.79 -16.69 24.49
N PRO A 137 -0.80 -16.96 23.18
CA PRO A 137 -1.35 -16.04 22.18
C PRO A 137 -2.83 -15.68 22.42
N GLN A 138 -3.57 -16.52 23.15
CA GLN A 138 -4.97 -16.27 23.46
C GLN A 138 -5.19 -15.11 24.44
N ASN A 139 -4.17 -14.79 25.23
CA ASN A 139 -4.22 -13.67 26.17
C ASN A 139 -3.72 -12.36 25.55
N PHE A 140 -3.13 -12.45 24.36
CA PHE A 140 -2.40 -11.36 23.74
C PHE A 140 -3.15 -10.84 22.52
N ALA A 141 -3.12 -9.51 22.36
CA ALA A 141 -3.68 -8.83 21.21
C ALA A 141 -2.74 -7.73 20.72
N SER A 142 -2.77 -7.46 19.42
CA SER A 142 -2.01 -6.38 18.80
C SER A 142 -2.92 -5.23 18.42
N TYR A 143 -2.50 -4.01 18.75
CA TYR A 143 -3.20 -2.79 18.37
C TYR A 143 -2.28 -1.85 17.63
N TYR A 144 -2.85 -0.86 16.95
CA TYR A 144 -2.07 0.22 16.38
C TYR A 144 -2.78 1.57 16.45
N SER A 145 -1.95 2.61 16.52
CA SER A 145 -2.36 3.99 16.28
C SER A 145 -1.86 4.44 14.92
N SER A 146 -2.68 5.18 14.19
CA SER A 146 -2.34 5.75 12.89
C SER A 146 -2.85 7.18 12.76
N THR A 147 -2.26 7.94 11.85
CA THR A 147 -2.64 9.32 11.54
C THR A 147 -2.48 9.56 10.04
N VAL A 148 -3.18 10.55 9.50
CA VAL A 148 -2.86 11.12 8.20
C VAL A 148 -1.77 12.18 8.38
N PHE A 149 -0.77 12.16 7.50
CA PHE A 149 0.29 13.16 7.47
C PHE A 149 -0.16 14.46 6.83
N GLU A 150 0.33 15.55 7.39
CA GLU A 150 0.05 16.89 6.87
C GLU A 150 1.21 17.37 5.98
N GLU A 151 2.45 17.03 6.33
CA GLU A 151 3.63 17.59 5.66
C GLU A 151 4.63 16.55 5.16
N SER A 152 4.62 15.36 5.75
CA SER A 152 5.55 14.28 5.44
C SER A 152 5.09 13.48 4.24
N LYS A 153 6.04 13.14 3.36
CA LYS A 153 5.83 12.26 2.21
C LYS A 153 7.01 11.31 2.06
N GLY A 154 6.73 10.12 1.55
CA GLY A 154 7.77 9.24 1.04
C GLY A 154 8.30 9.75 -0.31
N LYS A 155 9.52 9.38 -0.67
CA LYS A 155 10.12 9.57 -1.98
C LYS A 155 10.61 8.24 -2.52
N ILE A 156 10.51 8.04 -3.83
CA ILE A 156 11.13 6.90 -4.50
C ILE A 156 12.40 7.41 -5.17
N LEU A 157 13.54 6.96 -4.67
CA LEU A 157 14.84 7.22 -5.26
C LEU A 157 15.15 6.15 -6.30
N TYR A 158 15.60 6.56 -7.47
CA TYR A 158 15.97 5.65 -8.55
C TYR A 158 17.49 5.68 -8.70
N PHE A 159 18.12 4.53 -8.53
CA PHE A 159 19.57 4.40 -8.73
C PHE A 159 19.86 3.13 -9.50
N LYS A 160 20.50 3.30 -10.67
CA LYS A 160 20.70 2.24 -11.65
C LYS A 160 19.38 1.49 -11.93
N ASN A 161 19.35 0.19 -11.67
CA ASN A 161 18.21 -0.68 -11.91
C ASN A 161 17.28 -0.87 -10.70
N LYS A 162 17.51 -0.15 -9.60
CA LYS A 162 16.79 -0.30 -8.33
C LYS A 162 15.97 0.95 -8.00
N SER A 163 14.87 0.73 -7.28
CA SER A 163 14.00 1.76 -6.73
C SER A 163 14.00 1.63 -5.21
N PHE A 164 14.30 2.72 -4.51
CA PHE A 164 14.42 2.76 -3.06
C PHE A 164 13.33 3.67 -2.49
N PRO A 165 12.28 3.13 -1.86
CA PRO A 165 11.36 3.94 -1.10
C PRO A 165 12.08 4.49 0.13
N PHE A 166 12.09 5.80 0.27
CA PHE A 166 12.68 6.53 1.39
C PHE A 166 11.60 7.36 2.06
N ILE A 167 11.57 7.34 3.39
CA ILE A 167 10.58 8.06 4.19
C ILE A 167 11.32 8.97 5.16
N TYR A 168 10.96 10.25 5.12
CA TYR A 168 11.38 11.21 6.14
C TYR A 168 10.14 11.81 6.79
N VAL A 169 9.95 11.50 8.07
CA VAL A 169 8.86 12.07 8.87
C VAL A 169 9.34 13.38 9.49
N LYS A 170 8.63 14.47 9.20
CA LYS A 170 8.90 15.82 9.74
C LYS A 170 8.48 15.93 11.21
N LYS A 171 9.01 16.93 11.92
CA LYS A 171 8.82 17.13 13.36
C LYS A 171 7.34 17.19 13.76
N LYS A 172 6.51 17.91 13.00
CA LYS A 172 5.07 18.05 13.25
C LYS A 172 4.35 16.70 13.20
N ASP A 173 4.57 15.94 12.13
CA ASP A 173 3.99 14.60 11.98
C ASP A 173 4.54 13.60 13.01
N ARG A 174 5.83 13.69 13.39
CA ARG A 174 6.39 12.87 14.49
C ARG A 174 5.68 13.13 15.81
N LYS A 175 5.40 14.40 16.13
CA LYS A 175 4.66 14.79 17.35
C LYS A 175 3.25 14.20 17.32
N LYS A 176 2.53 14.36 16.19
CA LYS A 176 1.19 13.81 15.98
C LYS A 176 1.14 12.28 16.11
N ILE A 177 2.13 11.59 15.54
CA ILE A 177 2.28 10.14 15.69
C ILE A 177 2.44 9.75 17.17
N LYS A 178 3.33 10.44 17.89
CA LYS A 178 3.57 10.18 19.32
C LYS A 178 2.32 10.41 20.16
N GLU A 179 1.62 11.52 19.92
CA GLU A 179 0.36 11.85 20.60
C GLU A 179 -0.69 10.76 20.41
N GLY A 180 -0.88 10.28 19.18
CA GLY A 180 -1.79 9.18 18.88
C GLY A 180 -1.41 7.90 19.63
N PHE A 181 -0.12 7.54 19.66
CA PHE A 181 0.32 6.33 20.35
C PHE A 181 0.18 6.40 21.87
N VAL A 182 0.46 7.57 22.47
CA VAL A 182 0.23 7.81 23.90
C VAL A 182 -1.26 7.68 24.24
N LEU A 183 -2.13 8.24 23.39
CA LEU A 183 -3.58 8.12 23.58
C LEU A 183 -4.05 6.66 23.48
N LEU A 184 -3.52 5.88 22.53
CA LEU A 184 -3.80 4.44 22.44
C LEU A 184 -3.40 3.71 23.72
N LYS A 185 -2.18 3.95 24.23
CA LYS A 185 -1.72 3.34 25.49
C LYS A 185 -2.65 3.70 26.64
N LYS A 186 -3.11 4.94 26.73
CA LYS A 186 -4.06 5.36 27.76
C LYS A 186 -5.37 4.57 27.66
N ILE A 187 -5.97 4.50 26.47
CA ILE A 187 -7.22 3.75 26.22
C ILE A 187 -7.07 2.29 26.63
N LEU A 188 -5.93 1.66 26.29
CA LEU A 188 -5.68 0.26 26.64
C LEU A 188 -5.53 0.07 28.15
N ASN A 189 -4.75 0.92 28.83
CA ASN A 189 -4.60 0.89 30.29
C ASN A 189 -5.94 1.09 31.01
N ASP A 190 -6.72 2.09 30.59
CA ASP A 190 -8.06 2.36 31.14
C ASP A 190 -9.02 1.18 30.88
N GLY A 191 -8.75 0.39 29.83
CA GLY A 191 -9.46 -0.84 29.48
C GLY A 191 -9.02 -2.09 30.26
N GLY A 192 -8.13 -1.96 31.26
CA GLY A 192 -7.81 -3.04 32.18
C GLY A 192 -6.78 -4.07 31.67
N ILE A 193 -5.92 -3.70 30.72
CA ILE A 193 -4.81 -4.58 30.32
C ILE A 193 -3.89 -4.91 31.52
N LYS A 194 -3.31 -6.10 31.52
CA LYS A 194 -2.28 -6.49 32.48
C LYS A 194 -0.92 -5.89 32.10
N GLU A 195 -0.57 -5.99 30.81
CA GLU A 195 0.72 -5.49 30.33
C GLU A 195 0.68 -5.00 28.87
N LEU A 196 1.61 -4.11 28.49
CA LEU A 196 1.74 -3.56 27.14
C LEU A 196 3.20 -3.41 26.74
N TRP A 197 3.48 -3.69 25.47
CA TRP A 197 4.76 -3.44 24.80
C TRP A 197 4.57 -2.66 23.50
N PRO A 198 5.48 -1.72 23.18
CA PRO A 198 6.60 -1.29 23.99
C PRO A 198 6.18 -0.39 25.17
N LYS A 199 6.96 -0.40 26.25
CA LYS A 199 6.75 0.49 27.42
C LYS A 199 7.01 1.97 27.09
N SER A 200 7.90 2.24 26.13
CA SER A 200 8.19 3.58 25.64
C SER A 200 6.97 4.25 25.01
N ASP A 201 7.02 5.57 24.84
CA ASP A 201 6.00 6.33 24.09
C ASP A 201 6.22 6.27 22.57
N PHE A 202 7.08 5.36 22.12
CA PHE A 202 7.42 5.23 20.72
C PHE A 202 7.63 3.76 20.36
N SER A 203 6.82 3.30 19.40
CA SER A 203 7.00 2.01 18.75
C SER A 203 7.75 2.18 17.42
N PRO A 204 8.50 1.17 16.96
CA PRO A 204 8.85 1.06 15.55
C PRO A 204 7.63 1.35 14.66
N MET A 205 7.83 2.21 13.67
CA MET A 205 6.79 2.57 12.73
C MET A 205 6.74 1.56 11.59
N THR A 206 5.55 1.08 11.28
CA THR A 206 5.27 0.24 10.10
C THR A 206 4.37 0.99 9.14
N ALA A 207 4.45 0.66 7.86
CA ALA A 207 3.53 1.17 6.84
C ALA A 207 3.14 0.01 5.93
N VAL A 208 1.88 -0.41 6.00
CA VAL A 208 1.33 -1.45 5.11
C VAL A 208 0.70 -0.81 3.86
N HIS A 209 0.23 0.43 3.99
CA HIS A 209 -0.41 1.17 2.91
C HIS A 209 0.53 2.25 2.40
N ILE A 210 1.05 2.08 1.19
CA ILE A 210 1.70 3.14 0.41
C ILE A 210 0.86 3.39 -0.85
N PHE A 211 0.76 4.65 -1.26
CA PHE A 211 -0.11 5.05 -2.37
C PHE A 211 0.26 6.44 -2.92
N GLY A 212 -0.33 6.84 -4.03
CA GLY A 212 -0.21 8.20 -4.54
C GLY A 212 1.17 8.57 -5.07
N SER A 213 1.85 7.62 -5.73
CA SER A 213 3.12 7.89 -6.43
C SER A 213 2.95 8.53 -7.80
N LEU A 214 1.76 8.41 -8.40
CA LEU A 214 1.36 9.02 -9.65
C LEU A 214 -0.07 9.56 -9.48
N PRO A 215 -0.29 10.49 -8.53
CA PRO A 215 -1.62 10.86 -8.08
C PRO A 215 -2.46 11.44 -9.22
N LEU A 216 -3.68 10.91 -9.40
CA LEU A 216 -4.63 11.36 -10.41
C LEU A 216 -4.90 12.86 -10.24
N ASN A 217 -5.01 13.60 -11.35
CA ASN A 217 -5.23 15.06 -11.40
C ASN A 217 -4.14 15.91 -10.71
N MET A 218 -3.04 15.31 -10.23
CA MET A 218 -1.93 16.03 -9.59
C MET A 218 -0.60 15.76 -10.29
N SER A 219 -0.38 14.54 -10.79
CA SER A 219 0.78 14.23 -11.64
C SER A 219 0.56 14.78 -13.05
N LYS A 220 1.58 15.45 -13.59
CA LYS A 220 1.56 15.97 -14.97
C LYS A 220 1.66 14.87 -16.03
N ASN A 221 2.05 13.66 -15.64
CA ASN A 221 2.20 12.54 -16.56
C ASN A 221 0.91 11.72 -16.72
N ILE A 222 -0.10 11.96 -15.87
CA ILE A 222 -1.31 11.15 -15.80
C ILE A 222 -2.51 11.94 -16.33
N GLY A 223 -3.28 11.30 -17.22
CA GLY A 223 -4.52 11.79 -17.79
C GLY A 223 -5.73 11.54 -16.87
N LYS A 224 -6.88 12.04 -17.30
CA LYS A 224 -8.11 12.06 -16.48
C LYS A 224 -8.65 10.67 -16.14
N ASN A 225 -8.33 9.65 -16.94
CA ASN A 225 -8.74 8.27 -16.68
C ASN A 225 -7.57 7.40 -16.16
N GLY A 226 -6.46 8.00 -15.72
CA GLY A 226 -5.30 7.26 -15.22
C GLY A 226 -4.35 6.71 -16.31
N GLU A 227 -4.52 7.13 -17.56
CA GLU A 227 -3.62 6.89 -18.68
C GLU A 227 -2.37 7.79 -18.65
N LEU A 228 -1.32 7.43 -19.38
CA LEU A 228 -0.21 8.35 -19.59
C LEU A 228 -0.61 9.45 -20.58
N ASN A 229 -0.27 10.70 -20.25
CA ASN A 229 -0.47 11.84 -21.16
C ASN A 229 0.41 11.73 -22.42
N SER A 230 1.55 11.04 -22.33
CA SER A 230 2.44 10.81 -23.47
C SER A 230 1.96 9.70 -24.41
N ASP A 231 1.12 8.78 -23.94
CA ASP A 231 0.55 7.70 -24.75
C ASP A 231 -0.70 7.12 -24.05
N SER A 232 -1.88 7.46 -24.55
CA SER A 232 -3.18 7.08 -23.97
C SER A 232 -3.43 5.57 -23.99
N ARG A 233 -2.65 4.80 -24.77
CA ARG A 233 -2.73 3.34 -24.83
C ARG A 233 -2.11 2.66 -23.61
N ILE A 234 -1.37 3.41 -22.78
CA ILE A 234 -0.77 2.94 -21.53
C ILE A 234 -1.57 3.48 -20.35
N LYS A 235 -2.26 2.59 -19.65
CA LYS A 235 -3.06 2.92 -18.47
C LYS A 235 -2.39 2.46 -17.18
N ILE A 236 -2.49 3.26 -16.14
CA ILE A 236 -2.15 2.87 -14.78
C ILE A 236 -3.43 2.43 -14.06
N CYS A 237 -3.34 1.35 -13.29
CA CYS A 237 -4.47 0.75 -12.60
C CYS A 237 -4.02 0.15 -11.25
N ASP A 238 -3.57 0.99 -10.33
CA ASP A 238 -3.19 0.60 -8.97
C ASP A 238 -3.23 1.79 -7.98
N ALA A 239 -2.75 1.57 -6.75
CA ALA A 239 -2.76 2.55 -5.68
C ALA A 239 -1.86 3.78 -5.94
N SER A 240 -1.00 3.77 -6.96
CA SER A 240 -0.22 4.95 -7.37
C SER A 240 -1.12 6.12 -7.74
N LEU A 241 -2.35 5.87 -8.22
CA LEU A 241 -3.29 6.90 -8.67
C LEU A 241 -4.02 7.61 -7.54
N LEU A 242 -3.99 7.11 -6.30
CA LEU A 242 -4.71 7.74 -5.19
C LEU A 242 -4.15 9.15 -4.93
N PRO A 243 -4.93 10.22 -5.08
CA PRO A 243 -4.42 11.59 -4.92
C PRO A 243 -4.14 11.93 -3.45
N ILE A 244 -4.94 11.39 -2.54
CA ILE A 244 -4.87 11.65 -1.11
C ILE A 244 -4.92 10.34 -0.32
N ALA A 245 -4.48 10.42 0.93
CA ALA A 245 -4.64 9.33 1.87
C ALA A 245 -6.13 9.11 2.18
N PRO A 246 -6.70 7.93 1.87
CA PRO A 246 -8.03 7.62 2.35
C PRO A 246 -7.97 7.41 3.86
N TRP A 247 -9.05 7.72 4.56
CA TRP A 247 -9.09 7.59 6.01
C TRP A 247 -8.91 6.12 6.46
N GLY A 248 -9.50 5.16 5.74
CA GLY A 248 -9.50 3.74 6.08
C GLY A 248 -8.40 2.88 5.43
N ASN A 249 -8.67 1.58 5.37
CA ASN A 249 -7.91 0.65 4.54
C ASN A 249 -8.07 1.05 3.06
N THR A 250 -6.96 1.07 2.31
CA THR A 250 -6.94 1.56 0.94
C THR A 250 -7.56 0.58 -0.06
N GLN A 251 -7.65 -0.72 0.25
CA GLN A 251 -7.99 -1.75 -0.73
C GLN A 251 -9.31 -1.47 -1.46
N ALA A 252 -10.40 -1.26 -0.72
CA ALA A 252 -11.72 -1.03 -1.32
C ALA A 252 -11.73 0.27 -2.16
N VAL A 253 -11.12 1.34 -1.66
CA VAL A 253 -11.04 2.63 -2.36
C VAL A 253 -10.24 2.50 -3.66
N VAL A 254 -9.12 1.79 -3.63
CA VAL A 254 -8.30 1.51 -4.83
C VAL A 254 -9.08 0.69 -5.84
N MET A 255 -9.79 -0.35 -5.41
CA MET A 255 -10.58 -1.19 -6.30
C MET A 255 -11.68 -0.39 -7.02
N VAL A 256 -12.50 0.34 -6.26
CA VAL A 256 -13.61 1.13 -6.80
C VAL A 256 -13.11 2.25 -7.73
N LEU A 257 -12.06 2.98 -7.31
CA LEU A 257 -11.47 4.01 -8.16
C LEU A 257 -11.02 3.42 -9.50
N ASN A 258 -10.28 2.31 -9.47
CA ASN A 258 -9.74 1.70 -10.68
C ASN A 258 -10.82 1.12 -11.59
N GLU A 259 -11.90 0.56 -11.03
CA GLU A 259 -13.06 0.10 -11.79
C GLU A 259 -13.73 1.25 -12.56
N ILE A 260 -14.00 2.37 -11.89
CA ILE A 260 -14.56 3.58 -12.51
C ILE A 260 -13.64 4.12 -13.62
N LEU A 261 -12.35 4.24 -13.33
CA LEU A 261 -11.38 4.75 -14.31
C LEU A 261 -11.19 3.80 -15.49
N MET A 262 -11.32 2.48 -15.28
CA MET A 262 -11.21 1.50 -16.35
C MET A 262 -12.40 1.56 -17.30
N ASP A 263 -13.62 1.63 -16.76
CA ASP A 263 -14.85 1.77 -17.57
C ASP A 263 -14.79 3.02 -18.44
N ARG A 264 -14.40 4.17 -17.87
CA ARG A 264 -14.24 5.42 -18.62
C ARG A 264 -13.19 5.34 -19.72
N TRP A 265 -12.04 4.71 -19.44
CA TRP A 265 -10.96 4.56 -20.42
C TRP A 265 -11.37 3.64 -21.57
N ILE A 266 -12.05 2.52 -21.28
CA ILE A 266 -12.58 1.61 -22.31
C ILE A 266 -13.57 2.34 -23.21
N LYS A 267 -14.51 3.09 -22.63
CA LYS A 267 -15.50 3.89 -23.38
C LYS A 267 -14.86 4.97 -24.23
N GLN A 268 -13.79 5.60 -23.74
CA GLN A 268 -13.04 6.59 -24.52
C GLN A 268 -12.40 5.91 -25.74
N ILE A 269 -11.68 4.80 -25.53
CA ILE A 269 -10.98 4.16 -26.65
C ILE A 269 -11.95 3.59 -27.67
N ALA A 270 -13.11 3.06 -27.25
CA ALA A 270 -14.13 2.56 -28.17
C ALA A 270 -14.68 3.64 -29.12
N LYS A 271 -14.58 4.93 -28.75
CA LYS A 271 -14.95 6.05 -29.62
C LYS A 271 -13.84 6.49 -30.57
N GLU A 272 -12.59 6.11 -30.29
CA GLU A 272 -11.39 6.48 -31.05
C GLU A 272 -11.02 5.41 -32.10
N SER A 273 -11.70 4.26 -32.09
CA SER A 273 -11.54 3.12 -33.01
C SER A 273 -12.72 2.97 -33.94
#